data_AF-A0A2Y9QNH2-F1
#
_entry.id   AF-A0A2Y9QNH2-F1
#
_cell.length_a   1.000
_cell.length_b   1.000
_cell.length_c   1.000
_cell.angle_alpha   90.00
_cell.angle_beta   90.00
_cell.angle_gamma   90.00
#
_symmetry.space_group_name_H-M   'P 1'
#
loop_
_entity.id
_entity.type
_entity.pdbx_description
1 polymer ?
#
loop_
_entity_poly.entity_id
_entity_poly.type
_entity_poly.pdbx_seq_one_letter_code
_entity_poly.pdbx_strand_id
1 'polypeptide(L)'
;MVTMEKLSREDADIYWCGIEKSGSDLGVQVKVTVGSAKAVLTTPTNLSSKPLAKSSTSYVRTHYMLLVFVKVPILLILLGAVLWLKGSQRVQRSNGIDLTVWTCPGTL
;
A
#
# COMPACT_ATOMS: atom_id res chain seq x y z
N MET A 1 1.47 32.56 -8.21
CA MET A 1 0.06 32.76 -8.60
C MET A 1 -0.06 32.33 -10.05
N VAL A 2 -0.99 31.43 -10.38
CA VAL A 2 -1.23 31.01 -11.78
C VAL A 2 -2.47 31.73 -12.28
N THR A 3 -2.36 32.43 -13.41
CA THR A 3 -3.45 33.13 -14.08
C THR A 3 -3.64 32.52 -15.46
N MET A 4 -4.87 32.10 -15.77
CA MET A 4 -5.23 31.56 -17.08
C MET A 4 -6.07 32.60 -17.81
N GLU A 5 -5.59 33.03 -18.97
CA GLU A 5 -6.25 34.02 -19.82
C GLU A 5 -6.66 33.38 -21.15
N LYS A 6 -7.70 33.94 -21.80
CA LYS A 6 -8.20 33.48 -23.11
C LYS A 6 -8.59 31.99 -23.15
N LEU A 7 -9.21 31.51 -22.07
CA LEU A 7 -9.69 30.13 -21.97
C LEU A 7 -10.68 29.79 -23.08
N SER A 8 -10.43 28.68 -23.75
CA SER A 8 -11.33 28.05 -24.70
C SER A 8 -11.93 26.77 -24.12
N ARG A 9 -12.90 26.16 -24.82
CA ARG A 9 -13.60 24.97 -24.30
C ARG A 9 -12.66 23.77 -24.15
N GLU A 10 -11.65 23.67 -24.99
CA GLU A 10 -10.60 22.65 -24.93
C GLU A 10 -9.70 22.77 -23.69
N ASP A 11 -9.64 23.95 -23.06
CA ASP A 11 -8.87 24.16 -21.82
C ASP A 11 -9.65 23.70 -20.57
N ALA A 12 -10.88 23.22 -20.74
CA ALA A 12 -11.72 22.74 -19.65
C ALA A 12 -11.29 21.33 -19.20
N ASP A 13 -10.21 21.27 -18.43
CA ASP A 13 -9.69 20.02 -17.88
C ASP A 13 -9.29 20.16 -16.40
N ILE A 14 -8.72 19.09 -15.87
CA ILE A 14 -8.26 18.94 -14.50
C ILE A 14 -6.79 19.34 -14.43
N TYR A 15 -6.53 20.43 -13.73
CA TYR A 15 -5.18 20.92 -13.46
C TYR A 15 -4.69 20.45 -12.09
N TRP A 16 -3.38 20.25 -11.99
CA TRP A 16 -2.70 19.87 -10.75
C TRP A 16 -1.75 20.98 -10.33
N CYS A 17 -1.98 21.52 -9.14
CA CYS A 17 -0.99 22.37 -8.49
C CYS A 17 -0.11 21.49 -7.59
N GLY A 18 1.13 21.26 -8.01
CA GLY A 18 2.14 20.52 -7.23
C GLY A 18 3.28 21.42 -6.76
N ILE A 19 4.00 20.98 -5.74
CA ILE A 19 5.26 21.59 -5.28
C ILE A 19 6.38 20.62 -5.63
N GLU A 20 7.36 21.07 -6.41
CA GLU A 20 8.53 20.25 -6.72
C GLU A 20 9.33 19.99 -5.44
N LYS A 21 9.24 18.75 -4.93
CA LYS A 21 10.00 18.30 -3.75
C LYS A 21 10.36 16.82 -3.87
N SER A 22 11.46 16.44 -3.24
CA SER A 22 11.78 15.04 -3.00
C SER A 22 10.83 14.44 -1.96
N GLY A 23 10.01 13.46 -2.36
CA GLY A 23 9.05 12.75 -1.50
C GLY A 23 7.59 12.88 -1.98
N SER A 24 6.64 12.34 -1.21
CA SER A 24 5.22 12.34 -1.60
C SER A 24 4.63 13.76 -1.61
N ASP A 25 4.30 14.26 -2.79
CA ASP A 25 3.56 15.52 -2.97
C ASP A 25 2.05 15.27 -2.97
N LEU A 26 1.31 16.09 -2.22
CA LEU A 26 -0.15 16.02 -2.07
C LEU A 26 -0.77 17.09 -2.97
N GLY A 27 -0.38 17.12 -4.24
CA GLY A 27 -0.83 18.11 -5.21
C GLY A 27 -2.35 18.29 -5.17
N VAL A 28 -2.80 19.54 -5.31
CA VAL A 28 -4.21 19.88 -5.23
C VAL A 28 -4.82 19.84 -6.62
N GLN A 29 -5.87 19.04 -6.77
CA GLN A 29 -6.63 18.90 -8.01
C GLN A 29 -7.62 20.05 -8.15
N VAL A 30 -7.58 20.77 -9.28
CA VAL A 30 -8.48 21.88 -9.59
C VAL A 30 -9.19 21.57 -10.90
N LYS A 31 -10.53 21.50 -10.85
CA LYS A 31 -11.36 21.30 -12.04
C LYS A 31 -11.69 22.65 -12.66
N VAL A 32 -11.24 22.87 -13.89
CA VAL A 32 -11.58 24.08 -14.66
C VAL A 32 -12.75 23.75 -15.59
N THR A 33 -13.77 24.60 -15.58
CA THR A 33 -14.91 24.49 -16.50
C THR A 33 -15.05 25.79 -17.27
N VAL A 34 -15.01 25.72 -18.60
CA VAL A 34 -15.12 26.90 -19.47
C VAL A 34 -16.51 26.93 -20.09
N GLY A 35 -17.38 27.78 -19.56
CA GLY A 35 -18.73 28.02 -20.07
C GLY A 35 -18.75 29.12 -21.13
N SER A 36 -19.70 29.05 -22.07
CA SER A 36 -19.97 30.17 -22.98
C SER A 36 -20.87 31.19 -22.28
N ALA A 37 -20.57 32.48 -22.38
CA ALA A 37 -21.39 33.55 -21.80
C ALA A 37 -22.87 33.52 -22.26
N LYS A 38 -23.15 32.92 -23.42
CA LYS A 38 -24.50 32.77 -23.98
C LYS A 38 -25.38 31.74 -23.26
N ALA A 39 -24.82 30.90 -22.39
CA ALA A 39 -25.52 29.80 -21.74
C ALA A 39 -26.07 30.14 -20.33
N VAL A 40 -25.93 31.38 -19.84
CA VAL A 40 -26.34 31.76 -18.46
C VAL A 40 -27.86 31.80 -18.28
N LEU A 41 -28.66 31.76 -19.35
CA LEU A 41 -30.13 31.79 -19.25
C LEU A 41 -30.79 30.42 -19.51
N THR A 42 -30.34 29.33 -18.88
CA THR A 42 -31.25 28.21 -18.57
C THR A 42 -30.63 27.18 -17.63
N THR A 43 -31.40 26.85 -16.58
CA THR A 43 -31.39 25.59 -15.80
C THR A 43 -30.49 25.52 -14.55
N PRO A 44 -31.08 25.45 -13.33
CA PRO A 44 -30.39 24.97 -12.15
C PRO A 44 -30.45 23.44 -12.15
N THR A 45 -29.46 22.79 -12.77
CA THR A 45 -29.33 21.33 -12.64
C THR A 45 -28.60 21.03 -11.35
N ASN A 46 -29.34 20.59 -10.33
CA ASN A 46 -28.81 19.95 -9.13
C ASN A 46 -27.93 18.75 -9.53
N LEU A 47 -26.62 18.93 -9.64
CA LEU A 47 -25.68 17.80 -9.72
C LEU A 47 -25.35 17.34 -8.31
N SER A 48 -26.07 16.29 -7.90
CA SER A 48 -25.71 15.34 -6.86
C SER A 48 -24.21 15.01 -6.92
N SER A 49 -23.44 15.51 -5.96
CA SER A 49 -22.03 15.22 -5.80
C SER A 49 -21.84 13.80 -5.27
N LYS A 50 -21.70 12.83 -6.17
CA LYS A 50 -21.11 11.53 -5.83
C LYS A 50 -19.61 11.74 -5.53
N PRO A 51 -19.09 11.38 -4.34
CA PRO A 51 -17.66 11.44 -4.07
C PRO A 51 -16.97 10.20 -4.66
N LEU A 52 -16.73 10.19 -5.98
CA LEU A 52 -16.07 9.08 -6.65
C LEU A 52 -14.59 9.40 -6.91
N ALA A 53 -13.74 9.23 -5.89
CA ALA A 53 -12.27 9.04 -6.01
C ALA A 53 -11.50 9.00 -4.68
N LYS A 54 -12.14 9.20 -3.51
CA LYS A 54 -11.44 9.15 -2.21
C LYS A 54 -11.20 7.72 -1.70
N SER A 55 -12.01 6.75 -2.15
CA SER A 55 -11.97 5.37 -1.65
C SER A 55 -10.80 4.55 -2.20
N SER A 56 -10.54 4.60 -3.52
CA SER A 56 -9.54 3.72 -4.15
C SER A 56 -8.12 4.01 -3.67
N THR A 57 -7.75 5.28 -3.50
CA THR A 57 -6.42 5.68 -3.01
C THR A 57 -6.24 5.37 -1.52
N SER A 58 -7.31 5.50 -0.72
CA SER A 58 -7.33 5.13 0.70
C SER A 58 -7.23 3.62 0.88
N TYR A 59 -8.03 2.85 0.13
CA TYR A 59 -8.08 1.39 0.17
C TYR A 59 -6.74 0.76 -0.23
N VAL A 60 -6.11 1.24 -1.31
CA VAL A 60 -4.78 0.73 -1.73
C VAL A 60 -3.72 1.01 -0.66
N ARG A 61 -3.76 2.21 -0.04
CA ARG A 61 -2.82 2.58 1.01
C ARG A 61 -3.03 1.74 2.27
N THR A 62 -4.27 1.57 2.74
CA THR A 62 -4.56 0.77 3.94
C THR A 62 -4.25 -0.70 3.72
N HIS A 63 -4.57 -1.25 2.53
CA HIS A 63 -4.23 -2.62 2.16
C HIS A 63 -2.72 -2.83 2.14
N TYR A 64 -1.94 -1.91 1.56
CA TYR A 64 -0.48 -2.01 1.55
C TYR A 64 0.13 -1.89 2.96
N MET A 65 -0.37 -0.98 3.79
CA MET A 65 0.08 -0.86 5.19
C MET A 65 -0.18 -2.16 5.96
N LEU A 66 -1.39 -2.73 5.86
CA LEU A 66 -1.72 -4.03 6.45
C LEU A 66 -0.82 -5.16 5.93
N LEU A 67 -0.56 -5.22 4.62
CA LEU A 67 0.34 -6.22 4.04
C LEU A 67 1.75 -6.12 4.64
N VAL A 68 2.30 -4.92 4.80
CA VAL A 68 3.61 -4.73 5.45
C VAL A 68 3.56 -5.17 6.91
N PHE A 69 2.55 -4.72 7.66
CA PHE A 69 2.37 -5.10 9.07
C PHE A 69 2.12 -6.59 9.29
N VAL A 70 1.57 -7.32 8.32
CA VAL A 70 1.37 -8.77 8.40
C VAL A 70 2.62 -9.51 7.94
N LYS A 71 3.23 -9.08 6.83
CA LYS A 71 4.37 -9.78 6.22
C LYS A 71 5.64 -9.67 7.07
N VAL A 72 5.89 -8.51 7.70
CA VAL A 72 7.11 -8.30 8.50
C VAL A 72 7.13 -9.21 9.75
N PRO A 73 6.10 -9.27 10.61
CA PRO A 73 6.07 -10.20 11.74
C PRO A 73 6.16 -11.66 11.32
N ILE A 74 5.47 -12.05 10.24
CA ILE A 74 5.55 -13.43 9.71
C ILE A 74 6.99 -13.78 9.32
N LEU A 75 7.70 -12.89 8.63
CA LEU A 75 9.10 -13.11 8.25
C LEU A 75 10.01 -13.20 9.49
N LEU A 76 9.80 -12.35 10.49
CA LEU A 76 10.57 -12.40 11.75
C LEU A 76 10.33 -13.71 12.50
N ILE A 77 9.08 -14.17 12.57
CA ILE A 77 8.72 -15.45 13.22
C ILE A 77 9.32 -16.62 12.44
N LEU A 78 9.26 -16.62 11.10
CA LEU A 78 9.86 -17.66 10.26
C LEU A 78 11.38 -17.74 10.44
N LEU A 79 12.07 -16.60 10.39
CA LEU A 79 13.50 -16.54 10.65
C LEU A 79 13.82 -16.99 12.07
N GLY A 80 13.03 -16.57 13.06
CA GLY A 80 13.14 -17.02 14.45
C GLY A 80 12.98 -18.54 14.56
N ALA A 81 11.96 -19.12 13.94
CA ALA A 81 11.70 -20.56 13.93
C ALA A 81 12.81 -21.34 13.22
N VAL A 82 13.32 -20.86 12.08
CA VAL A 82 14.44 -21.49 11.36
C VAL A 82 15.72 -21.44 12.18
N LEU A 83 16.02 -20.29 12.82
CA LEU A 83 17.17 -20.15 13.71
C LEU A 83 17.02 -21.02 14.96
N TRP A 84 15.81 -21.10 15.53
CA TRP A 84 15.49 -21.96 16.66
C TRP A 84 15.68 -23.44 16.30
N LEU A 85 15.16 -23.87 15.15
CA LEU A 85 15.34 -25.24 14.64
C LEU A 85 16.79 -25.54 14.31
N LYS A 86 17.55 -24.57 13.77
CA LYS A 86 18.97 -24.75 13.48
C LYS A 86 19.81 -24.79 14.76
N GLY A 87 19.48 -23.99 15.77
CA GLY A 87 20.06 -24.08 17.11
C GLY A 87 19.70 -25.39 17.80
N SER A 88 18.44 -25.79 17.72
CA SER A 88 17.95 -27.09 18.20
C SER A 88 18.65 -28.24 17.50
N GLN A 89 18.88 -28.20 16.19
CA GLN A 89 19.70 -29.19 15.47
C GLN A 89 21.17 -29.20 15.92
N ARG A 90 21.76 -28.05 16.30
CA ARG A 90 23.12 -28.06 16.90
C ARG A 90 23.12 -28.76 18.26
N VAL A 91 22.06 -28.62 19.05
CA VAL A 91 21.88 -29.32 20.32
C VAL A 91 21.53 -30.81 20.11
N GLN A 92 20.66 -31.14 19.15
CA GLN A 92 20.27 -32.50 18.80
C GLN A 92 21.41 -33.28 18.12
N ARG A 93 22.30 -32.63 17.36
CA ARG A 93 23.51 -33.28 16.83
C ARG A 93 24.52 -33.63 17.93
N SER A 94 24.44 -32.98 19.10
CA SER A 94 25.19 -33.37 20.30
C SER A 94 24.50 -34.47 21.10
N ASN A 95 23.18 -34.63 20.99
CA ASN A 95 22.37 -35.56 21.79
C ASN A 95 21.70 -36.69 20.96
N GLY A 96 22.09 -36.83 19.68
CA GLY A 96 21.52 -37.77 18.69
C GLY A 96 22.49 -38.89 18.27
N ILE A 97 23.63 -39.00 18.95
CA ILE A 97 24.34 -40.26 19.15
C ILE A 97 24.28 -40.50 20.65
N ASP A 98 23.16 -41.00 21.19
CA ASP A 98 23.20 -42.35 21.74
C ASP A 98 21.82 -42.79 22.26
N LEU A 99 20.96 -43.30 21.38
CA LEU A 99 19.77 -44.09 21.77
C LEU A 99 19.89 -45.56 21.34
N THR A 100 21.09 -45.98 20.95
CA THR A 100 21.40 -47.35 20.52
C THR A 100 22.46 -48.04 21.37
N VAL A 101 23.18 -47.35 22.29
CA VAL A 101 24.12 -48.01 23.24
C VAL A 101 23.40 -48.62 24.44
N TRP A 102 22.16 -48.20 24.76
CA TRP A 102 21.40 -48.80 25.87
C TRP A 102 20.64 -50.08 25.53
N THR A 103 20.63 -50.53 24.27
CA THR A 103 20.09 -51.84 23.90
C THR A 103 21.22 -52.77 23.52
N CYS A 104 21.83 -53.43 24.52
CA CYS A 104 22.66 -54.60 24.27
C CYS A 104 21.77 -55.76 23.73
N PRO A 105 22.16 -56.42 22.63
CA PRO A 105 21.57 -57.67 22.15
C PRO A 105 22.32 -58.90 22.71
N GLY A 106 21.59 -60.00 22.93
CA GLY A 106 22.09 -61.33 23.34
C GLY A 106 21.22 -61.91 24.47
N THR A 107 20.35 -62.91 24.30
CA THR A 107 20.43 -64.24 23.65
C THR A 107 21.45 -65.17 24.32
N LEU A 108 21.04 -65.93 25.35
CA LEU A 108 20.82 -67.39 25.34
C LEU A 108 20.29 -67.85 26.70
#